data_AF-A0A832Q5X6-F1
#
_entry.id   AF-A0A832Q5X6-F1
#
_cell.length_a   1.000
_cell.length_b   1.000
_cell.length_c   1.000
_cell.angle_alpha   90.00
_cell.angle_beta   90.00
_cell.angle_gamma   90.00
#
_symmetry.space_group_name_H-M   'P 1'
#
loop_
_entity.id
_entity.type
_entity.pdbx_description
1 polymer ?
#
loop_
_entity_poly.entity_id
_entity_poly.type
_entity_poly.pdbx_seq_one_letter_code
_entity_poly.pdbx_strand_id
1 'polypeptide(L)'
;REEEIKRKKEQIINELTREWSAEEVHNRNADLITISAGWLGGTYTEFDFKQSILSKNYMYFTDEEYNELYKMIKQQKEERERKINDVLDILSNEFNKGLEKLAKQNVKISTKELIKRLTNKLERKEKNISNNPTTPVKESKGKELEKTLKL
;
A
#
# COMPACT_ATOMS: atom_id res chain seq x y z
N ARG A 1 39.49 19.06 28.74
CA ARG A 1 39.59 18.62 27.32
C ARG A 1 39.13 17.18 27.15
N GLU A 2 39.67 16.22 27.91
CA GLU A 2 39.26 14.80 27.81
C GLU A 2 37.81 14.56 28.22
N GLU A 3 37.37 15.13 29.35
CA GLU A 3 35.96 15.04 29.80
C GLU A 3 34.98 15.65 28.81
N GLU A 4 35.39 16.73 28.13
CA GLU A 4 34.57 17.39 27.11
C GLU A 4 34.42 16.52 25.86
N ILE A 5 35.52 15.91 25.39
CA ILE A 5 35.51 14.95 24.28
C ILE A 5 34.63 13.75 24.64
N LYS A 6 34.78 13.20 25.85
CA LYS A 6 33.96 12.08 26.33
C LYS A 6 32.47 12.43 26.33
N ARG A 7 32.09 13.57 26.93
CA ARG A 7 30.70 14.05 26.93
C ARG A 7 30.18 14.23 25.51
N LYS A 8 31.00 14.74 24.59
CA LYS A 8 30.60 14.95 23.20
C LYS A 8 30.37 13.63 22.48
N LYS A 9 31.27 12.66 22.65
CA LYS A 9 31.07 11.28 22.16
C LYS A 9 29.76 10.68 22.65
N GLU A 10 29.49 10.75 23.96
CA GLU A 10 28.26 10.21 24.55
C GLU A 10 27.01 10.85 23.96
N GLN A 11 27.01 12.19 23.78
CA GLN A 11 25.92 12.89 23.12
C GLN A 11 25.68 12.40 21.69
N ILE A 12 26.76 12.27 20.90
CA ILE A 12 26.66 11.81 19.51
C ILE A 12 26.14 10.36 19.47
N ILE A 13 26.70 9.47 20.28
CA ILE A 13 26.25 8.08 20.35
C ILE A 13 24.76 8.02 20.69
N ASN A 14 24.31 8.78 21.68
CA ASN A 14 22.89 8.86 22.03
C ASN A 14 22.01 9.38 20.87
N GLU A 15 22.47 10.37 20.10
CA GLU A 15 21.74 10.82 18.91
C GLU A 15 21.67 9.73 17.82
N LEU A 16 22.71 8.91 17.68
CA LEU A 16 22.76 7.83 16.69
C LEU A 16 21.95 6.60 17.09
N THR A 17 21.85 6.29 18.40
CA THR A 17 21.23 5.06 18.89
C THR A 17 19.79 5.23 19.37
N ARG A 18 19.38 6.44 19.79
CA ARG A 18 18.01 6.65 20.25
C ARG A 18 17.00 6.45 19.13
N GLU A 19 15.77 6.16 19.55
CA GLU A 19 14.61 6.21 18.68
C GLU A 19 14.25 7.66 18.38
N TRP A 20 13.96 7.93 17.11
CA TRP A 20 13.51 9.22 16.62
C TRP A 20 12.05 9.11 16.22
N SER A 21 11.24 10.06 16.68
CA SER A 21 9.87 10.20 16.21
C SER A 21 9.84 10.69 14.77
N ALA A 22 8.77 10.37 14.04
CA ALA A 22 8.60 10.82 12.65
C ALA A 22 8.67 12.36 12.52
N GLU A 23 8.18 13.10 13.51
CA GLU A 23 8.25 14.56 13.56
C GLU A 23 9.70 15.04 13.71
N GLU A 24 10.48 14.46 14.62
CA GLU A 24 11.89 14.83 14.78
C GLU A 24 12.71 14.50 13.52
N VAL A 25 12.46 13.34 12.90
CA VAL A 25 13.08 12.97 11.62
C VAL A 25 12.73 14.01 10.55
N HIS A 26 11.45 14.40 10.45
CA HIS A 26 10.99 15.40 9.49
C HIS A 26 11.70 16.75 9.70
N ASN A 27 11.77 17.23 10.94
CA ASN A 27 12.40 18.51 11.27
C ASN A 27 13.91 18.49 10.95
N ARG A 28 14.62 17.43 11.34
CA ARG A 28 16.05 17.27 11.00
C ARG A 28 16.29 17.24 9.50
N ASN A 29 15.38 16.61 8.76
CA ASN A 29 15.48 16.53 7.31
C ASN A 29 15.17 17.86 6.64
N ALA A 30 14.24 18.66 7.19
CA ALA A 30 13.98 20.02 6.72
C ALA A 30 15.23 20.91 6.85
N ASP A 31 15.98 20.79 7.95
CA ASP A 31 17.26 21.48 8.13
C ASP A 31 18.28 21.03 7.06
N LEU A 32 18.38 19.73 6.80
CA LEU A 32 19.27 19.19 5.76
C LEU A 32 18.88 19.66 4.35
N ILE A 33 17.60 19.70 4.03
CA ILE A 33 17.08 20.20 2.74
C ILE A 33 17.41 21.68 2.58
N THR A 34 17.22 22.48 3.63
CA THR A 34 17.52 23.92 3.62
C THR A 34 19.02 24.17 3.41
N ILE A 35 19.88 23.38 4.05
CA ILE A 35 21.34 23.50 3.94
C ILE A 35 21.84 22.94 2.59
N SER A 36 21.18 21.93 2.02
CA SER A 36 21.62 21.25 0.79
C SER A 36 21.11 21.88 -0.50
N ALA A 37 20.21 22.88 -0.44
CA ALA A 37 19.80 23.84 -1.47
C ALA A 37 19.67 23.39 -2.95
N GLY A 38 19.59 22.08 -3.24
CA GLY A 38 19.73 21.60 -4.62
C GLY A 38 19.08 20.27 -4.94
N TRP A 39 18.54 19.52 -3.96
CA TRP A 39 17.92 18.22 -4.25
C TRP A 39 16.42 18.20 -3.94
N LEU A 40 15.65 18.84 -4.82
CA LEU A 40 14.20 18.69 -4.91
C LEU A 40 13.88 17.28 -5.41
N GLY A 41 13.73 16.30 -4.52
CA GLY A 41 13.15 15.00 -4.90
C GLY A 41 13.44 13.79 -4.01
N GLY A 42 14.39 13.87 -3.06
CA GLY A 42 14.69 12.75 -2.16
C GLY A 42 13.83 12.75 -0.89
N THR A 43 13.24 11.61 -0.53
CA THR A 43 12.71 11.40 0.83
C THR A 43 13.88 11.10 1.76
N TYR A 44 14.34 12.11 2.49
CA TYR A 44 15.31 11.87 3.56
C TYR A 44 14.68 10.98 4.64
N THR A 45 15.46 10.00 5.06
CA THR A 45 15.12 9.03 6.10
C THR A 45 15.87 9.35 7.38
N GLU A 46 15.55 8.64 8.45
CA GLU A 46 16.29 8.75 9.71
C GLU A 46 17.80 8.46 9.54
N PHE A 47 18.12 7.56 8.61
CA PHE A 47 19.50 7.13 8.34
C PHE A 47 20.34 8.23 7.71
N ASP A 48 19.74 9.09 6.88
CA ASP A 48 20.46 10.13 6.16
C ASP A 48 20.98 11.20 7.14
N PHE A 49 20.16 11.64 8.10
CA PHE A 49 20.65 12.60 9.09
C PHE A 49 21.57 11.94 10.12
N LYS A 50 21.34 10.68 10.52
CA LYS A 50 22.27 9.95 11.41
C LYS A 50 23.65 9.82 10.77
N GLN A 51 23.72 9.51 9.48
CA GLN A 51 24.96 9.50 8.73
C GLN A 51 25.60 10.89 8.67
N SER A 52 24.81 11.96 8.49
CA SER A 52 25.32 13.33 8.56
C SER A 52 25.89 13.68 9.94
N ILE A 53 25.24 13.27 11.04
CA ILE A 53 25.73 13.49 12.41
C ILE A 53 27.09 12.81 12.59
N LEU A 54 27.18 11.53 12.23
CA LEU A 54 28.42 10.77 12.37
C LEU A 54 29.56 11.39 11.55
N SER A 55 29.32 11.73 10.28
CA SER A 55 30.32 12.34 9.40
C SER A 55 30.81 13.70 9.91
N LYS A 56 29.90 14.59 10.34
CA LYS A 56 30.26 15.91 10.89
C LYS A 56 31.06 15.83 12.18
N ASN A 57 30.99 14.71 12.89
CA ASN A 57 31.63 14.50 14.18
C ASN A 57 32.76 13.46 14.12
N TYR A 58 33.25 13.11 12.92
CA TYR A 58 34.33 12.13 12.73
C TYR A 58 35.55 12.39 13.61
N MET A 59 35.94 13.67 13.80
CA MET A 59 37.09 14.08 14.61
C MET A 59 37.04 13.65 16.08
N TYR A 60 35.86 13.25 16.58
CA TYR A 60 35.73 12.76 17.95
C TYR A 60 35.99 11.26 18.06
N PHE A 61 36.02 10.49 16.98
CA PHE A 61 36.11 9.03 17.01
C PHE A 61 37.42 8.54 16.40
N THR A 62 37.87 7.36 16.82
CA THR A 62 38.89 6.62 16.06
C THR A 62 38.25 6.03 14.79
N ASP A 63 39.09 5.60 13.85
CA ASP A 63 38.62 4.94 12.63
C ASP A 63 37.84 3.67 12.94
N GLU A 64 38.26 2.87 13.92
CA GLU A 64 37.52 1.70 14.38
C GLU A 64 36.13 2.07 14.92
N GLU A 65 36.04 3.02 15.86
CA GLU A 65 34.77 3.45 16.46
C GLU A 65 33.81 4.01 15.40
N TYR A 66 34.34 4.84 14.48
CA TYR A 66 33.55 5.39 13.38
C TYR A 66 32.98 4.28 12.49
N ASN A 67 33.81 3.30 12.12
CA ASN A 67 33.40 2.19 11.28
C ASN A 67 32.36 1.29 11.95
N GLU A 68 32.46 1.08 13.26
CA GLU A 68 31.44 0.35 14.04
C GLU A 68 30.11 1.09 14.05
N LEU A 69 30.11 2.39 14.35
CA LEU A 69 28.90 3.22 14.33
C LEU A 69 28.28 3.29 12.94
N TYR A 70 29.09 3.40 11.89
CA TYR A 70 28.62 3.37 10.51
C TYR A 70 27.95 2.04 10.16
N LYS A 71 28.57 0.91 10.52
CA LYS A 71 27.99 -0.43 10.32
C LYS A 71 26.66 -0.58 11.07
N MET A 72 26.58 -0.10 12.31
CA MET A 72 25.35 -0.13 13.11
C MET A 72 24.21 0.62 12.41
N ILE A 73 24.45 1.86 11.97
CA ILE A 73 23.44 2.68 11.25
C ILE A 73 22.97 1.94 9.98
N LYS A 74 23.92 1.36 9.23
CA LYS A 74 23.60 0.61 8.02
C LYS A 74 22.75 -0.64 8.30
N GLN A 75 23.09 -1.41 9.33
CA GLN A 75 22.35 -2.61 9.72
C GLN A 75 20.92 -2.27 10.15
N GLN A 76 20.73 -1.19 10.92
CA GLN A 76 19.41 -0.71 11.31
C GLN A 76 18.56 -0.33 10.08
N LYS A 77 19.18 0.26 9.05
CA LYS A 77 18.51 0.57 7.77
C LYS A 77 18.01 -0.67 7.08
N GLU A 78 18.91 -1.63 6.86
CA GLU A 78 18.58 -2.89 6.19
C GLU A 78 17.51 -3.68 6.96
N GLU A 79 17.57 -3.70 8.29
CA GLU A 79 16.54 -4.34 9.12
C GLU A 79 15.17 -3.66 8.97
N ARG A 80 15.12 -2.32 8.98
CA ARG A 80 13.87 -1.58 8.84
C ARG A 80 13.27 -1.74 7.45
N GLU A 81 14.08 -1.71 6.40
CA GLU A 81 13.66 -1.96 5.02
C GLU A 81 13.10 -3.38 4.85
N ARG A 82 13.74 -4.39 5.45
CA ARG A 82 13.20 -5.76 5.48
C ARG A 82 11.84 -5.83 6.15
N LYS A 83 11.68 -5.24 7.35
CA LYS A 83 10.40 -5.21 8.06
C LYS A 83 9.29 -4.54 7.24
N ILE A 84 9.61 -3.46 6.53
CA ILE A 84 8.65 -2.79 5.65
C ILE A 84 8.23 -3.72 4.50
N ASN A 85 9.18 -4.38 3.85
CA ASN A 85 8.89 -5.30 2.76
C ASN A 85 8.04 -6.49 3.23
N ASP A 86 8.35 -7.07 4.39
CA ASP A 86 7.56 -8.16 4.99
C ASP A 86 6.10 -7.74 5.23
N VAL A 87 5.89 -6.51 5.75
CA VAL A 87 4.53 -5.96 5.96
C VAL A 87 3.82 -5.71 4.63
N LEU A 88 4.51 -5.20 3.62
CA LEU A 88 3.94 -4.99 2.29
C LEU A 88 3.50 -6.31 1.63
N ASP A 89 4.28 -7.37 1.79
CA ASP A 89 3.92 -8.70 1.28
C ASP A 89 2.67 -9.26 1.97
N ILE A 90 2.54 -9.09 3.29
CA ILE A 90 1.34 -9.48 4.04
C ILE A 90 0.13 -8.68 3.54
N LEU A 91 0.25 -7.37 3.42
CA LEU A 91 -0.84 -6.50 2.96
C LEU A 91 -1.27 -6.82 1.53
N SER A 92 -0.31 -7.08 0.63
CA SER A 92 -0.56 -7.48 -0.75
C SER A 92 -1.36 -8.79 -0.80
N ASN A 93 -0.97 -9.79 0.00
CA ASN A 93 -1.68 -11.06 0.07
C ASN A 93 -3.10 -10.92 0.61
N GLU A 94 -3.31 -10.15 1.69
CA GLU A 94 -4.65 -9.91 2.24
C GLU A 94 -5.54 -9.10 1.29
N PHE A 95 -4.98 -8.12 0.59
CA PHE A 95 -5.68 -7.37 -0.43
C PHE A 95 -6.15 -8.27 -1.58
N ASN A 96 -5.27 -9.14 -2.08
CA ASN A 96 -5.61 -10.10 -3.14
C ASN A 96 -6.69 -11.10 -2.72
N LYS A 97 -6.63 -11.63 -1.48
CA LYS A 97 -7.70 -12.48 -0.92
C LYS A 97 -9.05 -11.73 -0.87
N GLY A 98 -9.02 -10.46 -0.50
CA GLY A 98 -10.20 -9.58 -0.50
C GLY A 98 -10.81 -9.43 -1.89
N LEU A 99 -9.98 -9.14 -2.89
CA LEU A 99 -10.40 -9.05 -4.29
C LEU A 99 -11.00 -10.36 -4.81
N GLU A 100 -10.38 -11.50 -4.51
CA GLU A 100 -10.92 -12.81 -4.90
C GLU A 100 -12.29 -13.07 -4.27
N LYS A 101 -12.46 -12.72 -2.99
CA LYS A 101 -13.74 -12.90 -2.28
C LYS A 101 -14.83 -12.03 -2.91
N LEU A 102 -14.52 -10.78 -3.24
CA LEU A 102 -15.44 -9.87 -3.94
C LEU A 102 -15.79 -10.37 -5.34
N ALA A 103 -14.81 -10.86 -6.10
CA ALA A 103 -15.04 -11.48 -7.41
C ALA A 103 -15.98 -12.70 -7.29
N LYS A 104 -15.73 -13.59 -6.33
CA LYS A 104 -16.58 -14.77 -6.07
C LYS A 104 -18.00 -14.38 -5.63
N GLN A 105 -18.17 -13.31 -4.85
CA GLN A 105 -19.48 -12.80 -4.44
C GLN A 105 -20.25 -12.16 -5.60
N ASN A 106 -19.58 -11.33 -6.41
CA ASN A 106 -20.19 -10.71 -7.58
C ASN A 106 -20.57 -11.74 -8.65
N VAL A 107 -19.75 -12.79 -8.85
CA VAL A 107 -20.09 -13.92 -9.73
C VAL A 107 -21.27 -14.74 -9.20
N LYS A 108 -21.39 -14.93 -7.88
CA LYS A 108 -22.56 -15.62 -7.27
C LYS A 108 -23.88 -14.86 -7.45
N ILE A 109 -23.85 -13.53 -7.44
CA ILE A 109 -25.03 -12.69 -7.71
C ILE A 109 -25.33 -12.62 -9.24
N SER A 110 -24.39 -13.04 -10.10
CA SER A 110 -24.29 -12.62 -11.51
C SER A 110 -24.99 -13.47 -12.59
N THR A 111 -25.69 -14.56 -12.31
CA THR A 111 -26.45 -15.23 -13.40
C THR A 111 -27.76 -15.82 -12.93
N LYS A 112 -27.75 -16.63 -11.86
CA LYS A 112 -28.99 -17.25 -11.37
C LYS A 112 -30.01 -16.24 -10.84
N GLU A 113 -29.55 -15.22 -10.09
CA GLU A 113 -30.42 -14.18 -9.54
C GLU A 113 -31.00 -13.28 -10.65
N LEU A 114 -30.15 -12.93 -11.63
CA LEU A 114 -30.52 -12.10 -12.77
C LEU A 114 -31.51 -12.83 -13.69
N ILE A 115 -31.24 -14.11 -14.02
CA ILE A 115 -32.15 -14.98 -14.78
C ILE A 115 -33.49 -15.09 -14.04
N LYS A 116 -33.50 -15.40 -12.74
CA LYS A 116 -34.73 -15.51 -11.96
C LYS A 116 -35.55 -14.21 -11.95
N ARG A 117 -34.89 -13.05 -11.85
CA ARG A 117 -35.56 -11.73 -11.92
C ARG A 117 -36.12 -11.43 -13.30
N LEU A 118 -35.41 -11.80 -14.37
CA LEU A 118 -35.87 -11.63 -15.75
C LEU A 118 -37.05 -12.55 -16.07
N THR A 119 -36.97 -13.83 -15.69
CA THR A 119 -38.06 -14.81 -15.87
C THR A 119 -39.32 -14.35 -15.14
N ASN A 120 -39.23 -13.96 -13.86
CA ASN A 120 -40.38 -13.46 -13.11
C ASN A 120 -40.99 -12.17 -13.71
N LYS A 121 -40.18 -11.35 -14.40
CA LYS A 121 -40.66 -10.12 -15.04
C LYS A 121 -41.35 -10.41 -16.38
N LEU A 122 -40.93 -11.44 -17.11
CA LEU A 122 -41.59 -11.94 -18.31
C LEU A 122 -42.95 -12.57 -17.99
N GLU A 123 -43.01 -13.48 -17.01
CA GLU A 123 -44.26 -14.14 -16.60
C GLU A 123 -45.34 -13.13 -16.14
N ARG A 124 -44.93 -12.05 -15.46
CA ARG A 124 -45.84 -10.96 -15.07
C ARG A 124 -46.36 -10.16 -16.27
N LYS A 125 -45.53 -9.96 -17.30
CA LYS A 125 -45.97 -9.31 -18.55
C LYS A 125 -46.93 -10.20 -19.34
N GLU A 126 -46.66 -11.50 -19.43
CA GLU A 126 -47.54 -12.46 -20.11
C GLU A 126 -48.90 -12.56 -19.42
N LYS A 127 -48.95 -12.61 -18.08
CA LYS A 127 -50.21 -12.57 -17.33
C LYS A 127 -51.00 -11.27 -17.54
N ASN A 128 -50.31 -10.13 -17.64
CA ASN A 128 -50.96 -8.86 -17.91
C ASN A 128 -51.49 -8.73 -19.36
N ILE A 129 -50.87 -9.43 -20.32
CA ILE A 129 -51.34 -9.51 -21.71
C ILE A 129 -52.53 -10.48 -21.83
N SER A 130 -52.53 -11.59 -21.08
CA SER A 130 -53.62 -12.57 -21.04
C SER A 130 -54.93 -12.04 -20.43
N ASN A 131 -54.85 -11.00 -19.59
CA ASN A 131 -56.00 -10.45 -18.86
C ASN A 131 -56.65 -9.23 -19.55
N ASN A 132 -56.17 -8.83 -20.73
CA ASN A 132 -56.72 -7.71 -21.48
C ASN A 132 -57.21 -8.17 -22.86
N PRO A 133 -58.53 -8.41 -23.06
CA PRO A 133 -59.04 -8.84 -24.34
C PRO A 133 -59.22 -7.61 -25.23
N THR A 134 -58.20 -7.22 -25.99
CA THR A 134 -58.44 -6.50 -27.26
C THR A 134 -57.24 -6.51 -28.22
N THR A 135 -57.54 -7.03 -29.42
CA THR A 135 -56.90 -6.88 -30.74
C THR A 135 -55.61 -7.68 -31.07
N PRO A 136 -55.55 -8.30 -32.29
CA PRO A 136 -54.55 -9.30 -32.65
C PRO A 136 -53.24 -8.63 -33.09
N VAL A 137 -52.15 -8.94 -32.40
CA VAL A 137 -50.80 -8.70 -32.93
C VAL A 137 -50.29 -10.02 -33.51
N LYS A 138 -50.07 -10.00 -34.82
CA LYS A 138 -49.56 -11.11 -35.65
C LYS A 138 -48.50 -11.93 -34.93
N GLU A 139 -48.75 -13.24 -34.87
CA GLU A 139 -47.74 -14.26 -34.64
C GLU A 139 -46.59 -14.10 -35.64
N SER A 140 -45.42 -13.73 -35.15
CA SER A 140 -44.15 -14.33 -35.58
C SER A 140 -43.07 -13.89 -34.60
N LYS A 141 -42.07 -14.76 -34.38
CA LYS A 141 -40.89 -14.63 -33.50
C LYS A 141 -40.88 -15.46 -32.20
N GLY A 142 -41.76 -16.44 -32.07
CA GLY A 142 -41.62 -17.51 -31.05
C GLY A 142 -40.69 -18.67 -31.46
N LYS A 143 -40.32 -18.80 -32.74
CA LYS A 143 -39.56 -19.96 -33.26
C LYS A 143 -38.07 -19.71 -33.57
N GLU A 144 -37.55 -18.51 -33.34
CA GLU A 144 -36.13 -18.20 -33.62
C GLU A 144 -35.18 -18.46 -32.44
N LEU A 145 -35.69 -18.53 -31.21
CA LEU A 145 -34.83 -18.70 -30.03
C LEU A 145 -34.44 -20.15 -29.73
N GLU A 146 -35.21 -21.16 -30.17
CA GLU A 146 -34.84 -22.58 -30.00
C GLU A 146 -33.79 -23.05 -31.01
N LYS A 147 -33.58 -22.34 -32.12
CA LYS A 147 -32.59 -22.71 -33.14
C LYS A 147 -31.18 -22.20 -32.83
N THR A 148 -31.05 -21.26 -31.90
CA THR A 148 -29.78 -20.56 -31.62
C THR A 148 -29.00 -21.18 -30.44
N LEU A 149 -29.58 -22.19 -29.75
CA LEU A 149 -28.97 -22.87 -28.60
C LEU A 149 -28.56 -24.33 -28.87
N LYS A 150 -28.56 -24.77 -30.13
CA LYS A 150 -27.84 -25.98 -30.56
C LYS A 150 -26.58 -25.59 -31.34
N LEU A 151 -25.53 -25.26 -30.59
CA LEU A 151 -24.12 -25.52 -30.88
C LEU A 151 -23.36 -25.51 -29.55
#